data_AF-A0A0B8RR12-F1
#
_entry.id   AF-A0A0B8RR12-F1
#
_cell.length_a   1.000
_cell.length_b   1.000
_cell.length_c   1.000
_cell.angle_alpha   90.00
_cell.angle_beta   90.00
_cell.angle_gamma   90.00
#
_symmetry.space_group_name_H-M   'P 1'
#
loop_
_entity.id
_entity.type
_entity.pdbx_description
1 polymer ?
#
loop_
_entity_poly.entity_id
_entity_poly.type
_entity_poly.pdbx_seq_one_letter_code
_entity_poly.pdbx_strand_id
1 'polypeptide(L)'
;MVFLAGLKGLLPCAVRNLIRSNKLNINNTSGMAEGFVQANVIIMHKSFADDFEKFCQANDGPLPLLYRSKPGEWKCPFLSNSSDIRSDCLQYKKYEHGISTGIVTNLKEYCEQFKDMVTFYLGCSFTFEKALQKAGIPVRNVEQKCNVSMYKTAVPCCDTECFHCNLIVTMRYIPKDKLKECVQITHPMKKSHGAPVHIGSSDLLGIKDLSSPEYGDAVQAHPGDVPVFWACGVTGIEAVINCKAPLAFTHSPGCMFITDLEVEDNASGNDKDLPEVYCISQDPLHYSIASTAAVKKIRGLENIIAIDPGNRGVKHLFSQDELLKACLSLSHAKSVLITTGFPTHFNYEPPEENDGPPGAIAMAAILKAMEKNVVIVTDQRALDLNRKIIKECVEQEILQTPVPVISYQSNSPDSALQFLCEDGNPEKPRFNHLIAIERAGMAADGNYYNARKVNIKHLVDPIDELFIAAQTLPGITTTGIGDGGNELGMGKVKEATKKYIKNGDVIACDVEADFAVVAGVANWGGYAVACGLYILKTCEIHDCYLRKAVGYLKFSKYKNWASALPSVAKEENMLKILQRHHVRSGITASLAMEVDALPFFDIHSNLIERLREETFK
;
A
#
# COMPACT_ATOMS: atom_id res chain seq x y z
N MET A 1 25.03 -0.70 -44.69
CA MET A 1 24.83 -1.24 -43.33
C MET A 1 24.68 -0.03 -42.41
N VAL A 2 23.47 0.29 -41.93
CA VAL A 2 23.25 1.46 -41.08
C VAL A 2 23.69 1.08 -39.67
N PHE A 3 24.75 1.71 -39.16
CA PHE A 3 25.18 1.52 -37.77
C PHE A 3 24.11 2.03 -36.81
N LEU A 4 23.85 1.31 -35.71
CA LEU A 4 22.87 1.66 -34.65
C LEU A 4 23.01 3.12 -34.16
N ALA A 5 24.24 3.65 -34.11
CA ALA A 5 24.51 5.05 -33.75
C ALA A 5 23.81 6.06 -34.67
N GLY A 6 23.65 5.74 -35.96
CA GLY A 6 22.97 6.61 -36.93
C GLY A 6 21.44 6.63 -36.78
N LEU A 7 20.83 5.57 -36.22
CA LEU A 7 19.37 5.47 -36.03
C LEU A 7 18.87 6.24 -34.80
N LYS A 8 19.77 6.57 -33.87
CA LYS A 8 19.45 7.26 -32.62
C LYS A 8 18.93 8.67 -32.85
N GLY A 9 19.58 9.43 -33.75
CA GLY A 9 19.22 10.80 -34.09
C GLY A 9 18.27 10.95 -35.29
N LEU A 10 17.72 9.85 -35.82
CA LEU A 10 16.76 9.94 -36.92
C LEU A 10 15.40 10.40 -36.42
N LEU A 11 14.73 11.22 -37.22
CA LEU A 11 13.32 11.53 -37.01
C LEU A 11 12.48 10.24 -37.14
N PRO A 12 11.40 10.11 -36.34
CA PRO A 12 10.52 8.94 -36.36
C PRO A 12 10.05 8.51 -37.77
N CYS A 13 9.72 9.49 -38.62
CA CYS A 13 9.28 9.24 -40.00
C CYS A 13 10.35 8.51 -40.83
N ALA A 14 11.63 8.85 -40.66
CA ALA A 14 12.74 8.21 -41.35
C ALA A 14 12.92 6.78 -40.85
N VAL A 15 12.81 6.55 -39.55
CA VAL A 15 12.90 5.19 -38.98
C VAL A 15 11.75 4.32 -39.47
N ARG A 16 10.50 4.79 -39.42
CA ARG A 16 9.35 4.05 -39.96
C ARG A 16 9.51 3.72 -41.46
N ASN A 17 10.07 4.63 -42.26
CA ASN A 17 10.37 4.36 -43.68
C ASN A 17 11.46 3.28 -43.87
N LEU A 18 12.47 3.24 -43.00
CA LEU A 18 13.50 2.19 -43.02
C LEU A 18 12.92 0.82 -42.63
N ILE A 19 12.05 0.78 -41.62
CA ILE A 19 11.29 -0.42 -41.22
C ILE A 19 10.45 -0.90 -42.40
N ARG A 20 9.64 -0.01 -42.99
CA ARG A 20 8.73 -0.34 -44.10
C ARG A 20 9.44 -0.86 -45.35
N SER A 21 10.67 -0.39 -45.60
CA SER A 21 11.49 -0.84 -46.73
C SER A 21 12.29 -2.12 -46.43
N ASN A 22 12.13 -2.69 -45.23
CA ASN A 22 12.83 -3.88 -44.75
C ASN A 22 14.37 -3.77 -44.87
N LYS A 23 14.89 -2.54 -44.69
CA LYS A 23 16.32 -2.21 -44.86
C LYS A 23 17.11 -2.27 -43.55
N LEU A 24 16.46 -2.66 -42.45
CA LEU A 24 17.07 -2.78 -41.12
C LEU A 24 17.28 -4.27 -40.80
N ASN A 25 18.53 -4.65 -40.53
CA ASN A 25 18.85 -5.99 -40.02
C ASN A 25 18.97 -5.93 -38.49
N ILE A 26 17.87 -5.55 -37.81
CA ILE A 26 17.81 -5.26 -36.37
C ILE A 26 16.54 -5.87 -35.80
N ASN A 27 16.63 -6.37 -34.56
CA ASN A 27 15.60 -7.22 -33.95
C ASN A 27 14.79 -6.48 -32.86
N ASN A 28 15.06 -5.21 -32.60
CA ASN A 28 14.32 -4.37 -31.64
C ASN A 28 14.43 -2.89 -32.03
N THR A 29 13.54 -2.05 -31.47
CA THR A 29 13.48 -0.59 -31.68
C THR A 29 14.15 0.20 -30.56
N SER A 30 14.84 -0.47 -29.63
CA SER A 30 15.50 0.19 -28.50
C SER A 30 16.56 1.18 -29.00
N GLY A 31 16.52 2.40 -28.45
CA GLY A 31 17.46 3.47 -28.81
C GLY A 31 17.23 4.13 -30.18
N MET A 32 16.20 3.74 -30.96
CA MET A 32 15.85 4.41 -32.22
C MET A 32 14.99 5.65 -31.96
N ALA A 33 15.17 6.71 -32.78
CA ALA A 33 14.44 7.98 -32.69
C ALA A 33 14.37 8.51 -31.24
N GLU A 34 15.54 8.77 -30.68
CA GLU A 34 15.67 9.27 -29.32
C GLU A 34 14.90 10.59 -29.12
N GLY A 35 14.20 10.71 -27.98
CA GLY A 35 13.36 11.87 -27.68
C GLY A 35 11.89 11.70 -28.09
N PHE A 36 11.52 10.59 -28.75
CA PHE A 36 10.15 10.32 -29.16
C PHE A 36 9.53 9.12 -28.43
N VAL A 37 8.22 9.18 -28.22
CA VAL A 37 7.44 8.12 -27.58
C VAL A 37 7.37 6.90 -28.49
N GLN A 38 7.63 5.73 -27.92
CA GLN A 38 7.35 4.44 -28.56
C GLN A 38 6.10 3.81 -27.92
N ALA A 39 5.22 3.24 -28.73
CA ALA A 39 3.96 2.68 -28.29
C ALA A 39 3.91 1.16 -28.46
N ASN A 40 3.37 0.48 -27.45
CA ASN A 40 2.92 -0.90 -27.58
C ASN A 40 1.67 -0.92 -28.47
N VAL A 41 1.56 -1.93 -29.32
CA VAL A 41 0.45 -2.05 -30.29
C VAL A 41 -0.32 -3.34 -30.03
N ILE A 42 -1.64 -3.23 -30.02
CA ILE A 42 -2.60 -4.33 -30.00
C ILE A 42 -3.66 -4.08 -31.09
N ILE A 43 -3.97 -5.11 -31.87
CA ILE A 43 -4.90 -5.07 -32.99
C ILE A 43 -5.87 -6.23 -32.81
N MET A 44 -7.16 -5.95 -32.79
CA MET A 44 -8.20 -6.95 -32.59
C MET A 44 -9.50 -6.57 -33.29
N HIS A 45 -10.38 -7.55 -33.49
CA HIS A 45 -11.66 -7.33 -34.14
C HIS A 45 -12.53 -6.33 -33.35
N LYS A 46 -13.27 -5.48 -34.06
CA LYS A 46 -14.10 -4.40 -33.48
C LYS A 46 -15.09 -4.85 -32.41
N SER A 47 -15.51 -6.12 -32.44
CA SER A 47 -16.38 -6.71 -31.40
C SER A 47 -15.78 -6.72 -30.01
N PHE A 48 -14.44 -6.71 -29.88
CA PHE A 48 -13.74 -6.65 -28.60
C PHE A 48 -13.31 -5.22 -28.22
N ALA A 49 -13.41 -4.27 -29.15
CA ALA A 49 -12.73 -2.98 -29.02
C ALA A 49 -13.32 -2.09 -27.91
N ASP A 50 -14.64 -2.04 -27.77
CA ASP A 50 -15.27 -1.22 -26.72
C ASP A 50 -14.96 -1.77 -25.32
N ASP A 51 -14.94 -3.09 -25.17
CA ASP A 51 -14.61 -3.73 -23.91
C ASP A 51 -13.10 -3.59 -23.59
N PHE A 52 -12.24 -3.69 -24.60
CA PHE A 52 -10.80 -3.46 -24.42
C PHE A 52 -10.47 -2.02 -24.04
N GLU A 53 -11.19 -1.04 -24.58
CA GLU A 53 -11.03 0.36 -24.15
C GLU A 53 -11.42 0.55 -22.68
N LYS A 54 -12.55 -0.03 -22.25
CA LYS A 54 -12.95 -0.03 -20.83
C LYS A 54 -11.88 -0.71 -19.97
N PHE A 55 -11.31 -1.82 -20.44
CA PHE A 55 -10.25 -2.53 -19.76
C PHE A 55 -8.98 -1.68 -19.62
N CYS A 56 -8.60 -0.93 -20.67
CA CYS A 56 -7.49 0.01 -20.60
C CYS A 56 -7.75 1.16 -19.62
N GLN A 57 -8.96 1.73 -19.63
CA GLN A 57 -9.35 2.79 -18.69
C GLN A 57 -9.36 2.32 -17.23
N ALA A 58 -9.78 1.06 -17.00
CA ALA A 58 -9.77 0.45 -15.69
C ALA A 58 -8.37 0.05 -15.22
N ASN A 59 -7.38 0.00 -16.10
CA ASN A 59 -6.02 -0.47 -15.84
C ASN A 59 -5.00 0.47 -16.50
N ASP A 60 -5.15 1.77 -16.25
CA ASP A 60 -4.39 2.84 -16.92
C ASP A 60 -2.88 2.82 -16.60
N GLY A 61 -2.50 2.29 -15.44
CA GLY A 61 -1.10 2.05 -15.07
C GLY A 61 -0.37 1.15 -16.07
N PRO A 62 -0.78 -0.12 -16.25
CA PRO A 62 -0.18 -0.98 -17.26
C PRO A 62 -0.60 -0.64 -18.71
N LEU A 63 -1.78 -0.07 -18.93
CA LEU A 63 -2.37 0.13 -20.27
C LEU A 63 -2.71 1.61 -20.55
N PRO A 64 -1.72 2.53 -20.51
CA PRO A 64 -1.98 3.94 -20.77
C PRO A 64 -2.36 4.13 -22.25
N LEU A 65 -3.65 4.29 -22.53
CA LEU A 65 -4.16 4.40 -23.90
C LEU A 65 -3.80 5.75 -24.52
N LEU A 66 -2.95 5.74 -25.55
CA LEU A 66 -2.58 6.94 -26.31
C LEU A 66 -3.56 7.21 -27.44
N TYR A 67 -3.99 6.16 -28.15
CA TYR A 67 -4.91 6.28 -29.28
C TYR A 67 -5.63 4.97 -29.57
N ARG A 68 -6.90 5.08 -29.94
CA ARG A 68 -7.76 4.01 -30.47
C ARG A 68 -8.15 4.39 -31.90
N SER A 69 -7.85 3.54 -32.88
CA SER A 69 -8.24 3.76 -34.28
C SER A 69 -9.74 3.49 -34.49
N LYS A 70 -10.30 3.99 -35.60
CA LYS A 70 -11.58 3.46 -36.10
C LYS A 70 -11.39 2.04 -36.65
N PRO A 71 -12.45 1.22 -36.74
CA PRO A 71 -12.38 -0.05 -37.46
C PRO A 71 -11.89 0.15 -38.90
N GLY A 72 -10.91 -0.65 -39.32
CA GLY A 72 -10.33 -0.54 -40.67
C GLY A 72 -9.30 0.57 -40.84
N GLU A 73 -9.12 1.44 -39.86
CA GLU A 73 -8.15 2.53 -39.95
C GLU A 73 -6.74 2.05 -39.62
N TRP A 74 -5.83 2.12 -40.60
CA TRP A 74 -4.42 1.75 -40.45
C TRP A 74 -3.48 2.95 -40.21
N LYS A 75 -4.02 4.17 -40.31
CA LYS A 75 -3.28 5.40 -39.99
C LYS A 75 -3.51 5.77 -38.52
N CYS A 76 -2.61 6.56 -37.95
CA CYS A 76 -2.78 7.10 -36.60
C CYS A 76 -2.43 8.59 -36.58
N PRO A 77 -3.26 9.47 -37.17
CA PRO A 77 -2.90 10.87 -37.42
C PRO A 77 -2.54 11.64 -36.13
N PHE A 78 -3.08 11.23 -34.98
CA PHE A 78 -2.75 11.84 -33.68
C PHE A 78 -1.33 11.50 -33.18
N LEU A 79 -0.79 10.34 -33.57
CA LEU A 79 0.52 9.88 -33.13
C LEU A 79 1.58 9.99 -34.23
N SER A 80 1.19 10.09 -35.49
CA SER A 80 2.13 10.28 -36.59
C SER A 80 1.44 10.77 -37.86
N ASN A 81 2.09 11.68 -38.57
CA ASN A 81 1.60 12.24 -39.84
C ASN A 81 1.77 11.29 -41.05
N SER A 82 2.58 10.24 -40.93
CA SER A 82 2.97 9.37 -42.05
C SER A 82 3.04 7.89 -41.67
N SER A 83 2.03 7.39 -40.94
CA SER A 83 1.99 6.02 -40.43
C SER A 83 1.15 5.07 -41.29
N ASP A 84 1.60 3.81 -41.34
CA ASP A 84 0.84 2.65 -41.75
C ASP A 84 1.15 1.51 -40.78
N ILE A 85 0.27 1.27 -39.81
CA ILE A 85 0.50 0.28 -38.76
C ILE A 85 0.62 -1.15 -39.26
N ARG A 86 0.34 -1.41 -40.54
CA ARG A 86 0.52 -2.75 -41.12
C ARG A 86 1.98 -3.04 -41.47
N SER A 87 2.85 -2.04 -41.49
CA SER A 87 4.25 -2.19 -41.93
C SER A 87 5.27 -1.40 -41.10
N ASP A 88 4.82 -0.65 -40.10
CA ASP A 88 5.66 0.33 -39.40
C ASP A 88 6.19 -0.18 -38.04
N CYS A 89 5.89 -1.42 -37.65
CA CYS A 89 6.63 -2.16 -36.62
C CYS A 89 7.60 -3.15 -37.28
N LEU A 90 8.75 -3.41 -36.63
CA LEU A 90 9.72 -4.40 -37.13
C LEU A 90 9.11 -5.79 -37.26
N GLN A 91 8.32 -6.19 -36.25
CA GLN A 91 7.70 -7.50 -36.16
C GLN A 91 6.39 -7.40 -35.38
N TYR A 92 5.42 -8.20 -35.80
CA TYR A 92 4.15 -8.43 -35.14
C TYR A 92 4.07 -9.89 -34.73
N LYS A 93 3.39 -10.14 -33.61
CA LYS A 93 3.06 -11.48 -33.14
C LYS A 93 1.57 -11.71 -33.40
N LYS A 94 1.27 -12.80 -34.11
CA LYS A 94 -0.08 -13.23 -34.46
C LYS A 94 -0.62 -14.16 -33.36
N TYR A 95 -1.88 -13.95 -33.00
CA TYR A 95 -2.63 -14.78 -32.06
C TYR A 95 -3.93 -15.25 -32.67
N GLU A 96 -4.23 -16.53 -32.54
CA GLU A 96 -5.50 -17.14 -32.94
C GLU A 96 -6.04 -17.92 -31.74
N HIS A 97 -7.23 -17.54 -31.27
CA HIS A 97 -7.85 -18.12 -30.08
C HIS A 97 -6.94 -18.09 -28.83
N GLY A 98 -6.15 -17.02 -28.70
CA GLY A 98 -5.22 -16.82 -27.59
C GLY A 98 -3.87 -17.54 -27.73
N ILE A 99 -3.69 -18.36 -28.77
CA ILE A 99 -2.45 -19.09 -29.04
C ILE A 99 -1.59 -18.27 -30.02
N SER A 100 -0.31 -18.09 -29.73
CA SER A 100 0.59 -17.44 -30.69
C SER A 100 0.89 -18.38 -31.86
N THR A 101 0.49 -17.99 -33.07
CA THR A 101 0.62 -18.82 -34.28
C THR A 101 1.75 -18.40 -35.21
N GLY A 102 2.50 -17.35 -34.86
CA GLY A 102 3.71 -16.97 -35.57
C GLY A 102 4.08 -15.51 -35.43
N ILE A 103 5.25 -15.18 -36.00
CA ILE A 103 5.74 -13.81 -36.15
C ILE A 103 5.59 -13.41 -37.63
N VAL A 104 5.06 -12.22 -37.87
CA VAL A 104 4.94 -11.63 -39.22
C VAL A 104 5.56 -10.24 -39.22
N THR A 105 6.14 -9.83 -40.34
CA THR A 105 6.77 -8.49 -40.48
C THR A 105 5.85 -7.49 -41.19
N ASN A 106 4.73 -7.95 -41.72
CA ASN A 106 3.81 -7.13 -42.50
C ASN A 106 2.38 -7.68 -42.38
N LEU A 107 1.42 -6.79 -42.14
CA LEU A 107 -0.01 -7.11 -41.99
C LEU A 107 -0.83 -6.79 -43.25
N LYS A 108 -0.21 -6.34 -44.35
CA LYS A 108 -0.91 -6.03 -45.60
C LYS A 108 -1.58 -7.24 -46.24
N GLU A 109 -1.08 -8.44 -45.99
CA GLU A 109 -1.69 -9.71 -46.43
C GLU A 109 -3.03 -9.99 -45.74
N TYR A 110 -3.32 -9.31 -44.62
CA TYR A 110 -4.56 -9.43 -43.85
C TYR A 110 -5.55 -8.30 -44.18
N CYS A 111 -5.50 -7.73 -45.39
CA CYS A 111 -6.24 -6.51 -45.74
C CYS A 111 -7.76 -6.64 -45.56
N GLU A 112 -8.33 -7.80 -45.85
CA GLU A 112 -9.76 -8.07 -45.68
C GLU A 112 -10.14 -8.14 -44.20
N GLN A 113 -9.39 -8.88 -43.40
CA GLN A 113 -9.58 -8.95 -41.95
C GLN A 113 -9.39 -7.58 -41.30
N PHE A 114 -8.44 -6.78 -41.80
CA PHE A 114 -8.12 -5.47 -41.24
C PHE A 114 -9.29 -4.50 -41.29
N LYS A 115 -10.24 -4.64 -42.24
CA LYS A 115 -11.44 -3.77 -42.36
C LYS A 115 -12.26 -3.71 -41.08
N ASP A 116 -12.29 -4.79 -40.31
CA ASP A 116 -13.00 -4.90 -39.05
C ASP A 116 -12.08 -4.90 -37.83
N MET A 117 -10.78 -4.61 -38.01
CA MET A 117 -9.81 -4.53 -36.92
C MET A 117 -9.70 -3.11 -36.38
N VAL A 118 -9.52 -3.01 -35.08
CA VAL A 118 -9.23 -1.77 -34.34
C VAL A 118 -7.81 -1.89 -33.77
N THR A 119 -7.05 -0.81 -33.91
CA THR A 119 -5.68 -0.70 -33.40
C THR A 119 -5.66 0.17 -32.14
N PHE A 120 -5.05 -0.35 -31.09
CA PHE A 120 -4.79 0.34 -29.83
C PHE A 120 -3.29 0.61 -29.72
N TYR A 121 -2.96 1.87 -29.46
CA TYR A 121 -1.61 2.33 -29.19
C TYR A 121 -1.52 2.67 -27.71
N LEU A 122 -0.69 1.92 -26.98
CA LEU A 122 -0.50 2.07 -25.55
C LEU A 122 0.88 2.65 -25.27
N GLY A 123 0.98 3.53 -24.29
CA GLY A 123 2.25 4.10 -23.83
C GLY A 123 3.22 3.03 -23.33
N CYS A 124 4.51 3.37 -23.27
CA CYS A 124 5.58 2.44 -22.92
C CYS A 124 6.64 3.07 -22.00
N SER A 125 7.29 2.24 -21.19
CA SER A 125 8.27 2.58 -20.12
C SER A 125 9.68 2.91 -20.61
N PHE A 126 10.05 2.64 -21.85
CA PHE A 126 11.44 2.78 -22.33
C PHE A 126 12.02 4.21 -22.17
N THR A 127 11.19 5.18 -21.84
CA THR A 127 11.54 6.60 -21.66
C THR A 127 12.17 6.92 -20.30
N PHE A 128 11.84 6.21 -19.20
CA PHE A 128 12.30 6.63 -17.87
C PHE A 128 13.69 6.12 -17.47
N GLU A 129 14.20 5.05 -18.09
CA GLU A 129 15.55 4.52 -17.77
C GLU A 129 16.64 5.57 -17.98
N LYS A 130 16.50 6.40 -19.02
CA LYS A 130 17.42 7.52 -19.29
C LYS A 130 17.32 8.60 -18.23
N ALA A 131 16.11 8.89 -17.75
CA ALA A 131 15.91 9.87 -16.69
C ALA A 131 16.59 9.40 -15.40
N LEU A 132 16.49 8.10 -15.07
CA LEU A 132 17.22 7.50 -13.95
C LEU A 132 18.74 7.61 -14.13
N GLN A 133 19.27 7.23 -15.30
CA GLN A 133 20.71 7.33 -15.59
C GLN A 133 21.23 8.78 -15.52
N LYS A 134 20.46 9.75 -16.03
CA LYS A 134 20.80 11.19 -15.98
C LYS A 134 20.87 11.71 -14.54
N ALA A 135 20.06 11.14 -13.64
CA ALA A 135 20.11 11.43 -12.20
C ALA A 135 21.18 10.61 -11.45
N GLY A 136 22.01 9.82 -12.15
CA GLY A 136 23.02 8.98 -11.54
C GLY A 136 22.47 7.76 -10.81
N ILE A 137 21.22 7.36 -11.10
CA ILE A 137 20.63 6.12 -10.59
C ILE A 137 21.00 4.99 -11.57
N PRO A 138 21.68 3.93 -11.10
CA PRO A 138 22.10 2.85 -11.97
C PRO A 138 20.91 2.05 -12.49
N VAL A 139 21.03 1.56 -13.72
CA VAL A 139 20.02 0.70 -14.36
C VAL A 139 20.71 -0.62 -14.70
N ARG A 140 20.58 -1.60 -13.79
CA ARG A 140 21.38 -2.84 -13.80
C ARG A 140 21.28 -3.65 -15.09
N ASN A 141 20.09 -3.74 -15.68
CA ASN A 141 19.90 -4.44 -16.96
C ASN A 141 20.70 -3.78 -18.10
N VAL A 142 20.80 -2.44 -18.11
CA VAL A 142 21.59 -1.71 -19.10
C VAL A 142 23.10 -1.91 -18.88
N GLU A 143 23.55 -1.87 -17.63
CA GLU A 143 24.96 -2.16 -17.25
C GLU A 143 25.37 -3.58 -17.68
N GLN A 144 24.46 -4.55 -17.49
CA GLN A 144 24.66 -5.96 -17.81
C GLN A 144 24.37 -6.33 -19.27
N LYS A 145 23.88 -5.37 -20.09
CA LYS A 145 23.50 -5.57 -21.50
C LYS A 145 22.42 -6.65 -21.70
N CYS A 146 21.47 -6.70 -20.78
CA CYS A 146 20.35 -7.64 -20.77
C CYS A 146 19.02 -6.90 -20.97
N ASN A 147 18.00 -7.60 -21.45
CA ASN A 147 16.64 -7.07 -21.46
C ASN A 147 16.12 -6.95 -20.02
N VAL A 148 15.19 -6.02 -19.80
CA VAL A 148 14.56 -5.87 -18.49
C VAL A 148 13.76 -7.13 -18.13
N SER A 149 13.88 -7.58 -16.88
CA SER A 149 13.10 -8.71 -16.36
C SER A 149 11.63 -8.29 -16.22
N MET A 150 10.72 -9.13 -16.72
CA MET A 150 9.28 -8.91 -16.59
C MET A 150 8.62 -10.14 -15.97
N TYR A 151 7.73 -9.89 -15.02
CA TYR A 151 7.11 -10.93 -14.21
C TYR A 151 5.60 -10.89 -14.26
N LYS A 152 4.98 -12.08 -14.29
CA LYS A 152 3.55 -12.24 -14.04
C LYS A 152 3.29 -12.24 -12.54
N THR A 153 2.47 -11.30 -12.08
CA THR A 153 2.13 -11.19 -10.65
C THR A 153 0.90 -12.03 -10.30
N ALA A 154 0.61 -12.15 -9.00
CA ALA A 154 -0.66 -12.61 -8.47
C ALA A 154 -1.71 -11.47 -8.34
N VAL A 155 -1.38 -10.25 -8.78
CA VAL A 155 -2.28 -9.09 -8.71
C VAL A 155 -3.22 -9.11 -9.93
N PRO A 156 -4.53 -9.28 -9.74
CA PRO A 156 -5.48 -9.23 -10.86
C PRO A 156 -5.64 -7.81 -11.39
N CYS A 157 -5.84 -7.67 -12.69
CA CYS A 157 -6.36 -6.43 -13.28
C CYS A 157 -7.83 -6.23 -12.88
N CYS A 158 -8.34 -5.01 -13.10
CA CYS A 158 -9.77 -4.76 -13.04
C CYS A 158 -10.42 -5.35 -14.30
N ASP A 159 -11.14 -6.45 -14.12
CA ASP A 159 -11.76 -7.21 -15.19
C ASP A 159 -12.86 -6.44 -15.93
N THR A 160 -13.08 -6.82 -17.18
CA THR A 160 -14.25 -6.44 -18.00
C THR A 160 -14.89 -7.67 -18.61
N GLU A 161 -15.88 -7.53 -19.50
CA GLU A 161 -16.67 -8.66 -20.00
C GLU A 161 -15.81 -9.74 -20.66
N CYS A 162 -14.86 -9.35 -21.50
CA CYS A 162 -14.01 -10.23 -22.27
C CYS A 162 -12.56 -10.33 -21.75
N PHE A 163 -12.12 -9.41 -20.90
CA PHE A 163 -10.72 -9.28 -20.50
C PHE A 163 -10.53 -9.55 -19.01
N HIS A 164 -9.76 -10.60 -18.73
CA HIS A 164 -9.40 -11.05 -17.39
C HIS A 164 -7.93 -11.50 -17.42
N CYS A 165 -7.06 -10.82 -16.68
CA CYS A 165 -5.66 -11.22 -16.57
C CYS A 165 -4.99 -10.64 -15.32
N ASN A 166 -3.81 -11.16 -15.00
CA ASN A 166 -2.97 -10.58 -13.95
C ASN A 166 -2.06 -9.50 -14.52
N LEU A 167 -1.72 -8.53 -13.67
CA LEU A 167 -0.77 -7.48 -13.95
C LEU A 167 0.60 -8.09 -14.25
N ILE A 168 1.22 -7.64 -15.34
CA ILE A 168 2.65 -7.86 -15.63
C ILE A 168 3.44 -6.66 -15.16
N VAL A 169 4.57 -6.91 -14.50
CA VAL A 169 5.47 -5.86 -14.01
C VAL A 169 6.85 -5.99 -14.62
N THR A 170 7.55 -4.87 -14.80
CA THR A 170 9.01 -4.87 -15.03
C THR A 170 9.72 -4.62 -13.70
N MET A 171 10.89 -5.24 -13.51
CA MET A 171 11.67 -5.11 -12.28
C MET A 171 13.03 -4.48 -12.56
N ARG A 172 13.46 -3.56 -11.69
CA ARG A 172 14.84 -3.04 -11.65
C ARG A 172 15.35 -3.03 -10.22
N TYR A 173 16.61 -3.38 -10.05
CA TYR A 173 17.35 -3.21 -8.81
C TYR A 173 17.80 -1.76 -8.66
N ILE A 174 17.42 -1.11 -7.55
CA ILE A 174 17.72 0.29 -7.26
C ILE A 174 18.44 0.37 -5.90
N PRO A 175 19.55 1.10 -5.76
CA PRO A 175 20.21 1.31 -4.47
C PRO A 175 19.24 1.89 -3.43
N LYS A 176 19.28 1.38 -2.19
CA LYS A 176 18.37 1.78 -1.11
C LYS A 176 18.30 3.30 -0.89
N ASP A 177 19.42 3.98 -0.96
CA ASP A 177 19.56 5.44 -0.79
C ASP A 177 19.00 6.25 -1.96
N LYS A 178 18.73 5.60 -3.11
CA LYS A 178 18.19 6.21 -4.34
C LYS A 178 16.70 5.96 -4.57
N LEU A 179 16.03 5.20 -3.69
CA LEU A 179 14.61 4.85 -3.85
C LEU A 179 13.69 6.08 -3.97
N LYS A 180 13.86 7.08 -3.09
CA LYS A 180 13.05 8.30 -3.11
C LYS A 180 13.21 9.06 -4.44
N GLU A 181 14.45 9.28 -4.86
CA GLU A 181 14.78 9.98 -6.11
C GLU A 181 14.21 9.21 -7.33
N CYS A 182 14.34 7.88 -7.35
CA CYS A 182 13.79 7.02 -8.38
C CYS A 182 12.26 7.17 -8.52
N VAL A 183 11.53 7.16 -7.39
CA VAL A 183 10.07 7.35 -7.38
C VAL A 183 9.70 8.75 -7.86
N GLN A 184 10.39 9.80 -7.38
CA GLN A 184 10.10 11.18 -7.77
C GLN A 184 10.33 11.45 -9.26
N ILE A 185 11.37 10.85 -9.86
CA ILE A 185 11.66 10.96 -11.30
C ILE A 185 10.59 10.26 -12.14
N THR A 186 10.15 9.07 -11.72
CA THR A 186 9.24 8.23 -12.53
C THR A 186 7.77 8.61 -12.35
N HIS A 187 7.38 9.15 -11.20
CA HIS A 187 6.01 9.56 -10.87
C HIS A 187 5.31 10.45 -11.92
N PRO A 188 5.91 11.57 -12.42
CA PRO A 188 5.24 12.44 -13.38
C PRO A 188 5.03 11.80 -14.77
N MET A 189 5.67 10.67 -15.06
CA MET A 189 5.67 10.02 -16.36
C MET A 189 4.43 9.11 -16.56
N LYS A 190 3.22 9.64 -16.32
CA LYS A 190 1.95 8.89 -16.32
C LYS A 190 1.67 8.15 -17.65
N LYS A 191 2.09 8.71 -18.78
CA LYS A 191 1.96 8.09 -20.12
C LYS A 191 2.97 6.94 -20.37
N SER A 192 3.88 6.67 -19.42
CA SER A 192 4.94 5.67 -19.49
C SER A 192 4.98 4.78 -18.23
N HIS A 193 3.79 4.39 -17.75
CA HIS A 193 3.54 3.58 -16.53
C HIS A 193 3.75 4.28 -15.19
N GLY A 194 4.40 5.46 -15.16
CA GLY A 194 4.45 6.34 -14.00
C GLY A 194 5.28 5.79 -12.82
N ALA A 195 4.78 6.01 -11.60
CA ALA A 195 5.42 5.58 -10.36
C ALA A 195 5.52 4.05 -10.24
N PRO A 196 6.48 3.53 -9.44
CA PRO A 196 6.50 2.10 -9.12
C PRO A 196 5.19 1.63 -8.49
N VAL A 197 4.81 0.39 -8.78
CA VAL A 197 3.66 -0.29 -8.16
C VAL A 197 4.06 -1.06 -6.91
N HIS A 198 5.35 -1.37 -6.74
CA HIS A 198 5.85 -2.08 -5.55
C HIS A 198 7.34 -1.86 -5.34
N ILE A 199 7.77 -1.84 -4.08
CA ILE A 199 9.17 -1.70 -3.66
C ILE A 199 9.44 -2.69 -2.51
N GLY A 200 10.42 -3.56 -2.69
CA GLY A 200 10.77 -4.61 -1.72
C GLY A 200 10.44 -6.02 -2.20
N SER A 201 10.19 -6.95 -1.28
CA SER A 201 10.06 -8.38 -1.55
C SER A 201 9.07 -8.70 -2.66
N SER A 202 9.51 -9.55 -3.59
CA SER A 202 8.73 -10.01 -4.74
C SER A 202 7.59 -10.96 -4.35
N ASP A 203 7.69 -11.61 -3.18
CA ASP A 203 6.66 -12.50 -2.64
C ASP A 203 5.32 -11.78 -2.43
N LEU A 204 5.36 -10.49 -2.07
CA LEU A 204 4.17 -9.66 -1.89
C LEU A 204 3.42 -9.40 -3.22
N LEU A 205 4.07 -9.66 -4.36
CA LEU A 205 3.45 -9.68 -5.69
C LEU A 205 3.17 -11.11 -6.19
N GLY A 206 3.45 -12.14 -5.40
CA GLY A 206 3.33 -13.54 -5.79
C GLY A 206 4.47 -14.06 -6.67
N ILE A 207 5.59 -13.34 -6.75
CA ILE A 207 6.75 -13.72 -7.57
C ILE A 207 7.77 -14.43 -6.67
N LYS A 208 7.90 -15.76 -6.87
CA LYS A 208 8.73 -16.63 -6.02
C LYS A 208 10.21 -16.67 -6.38
N ASP A 209 10.55 -16.45 -7.65
CA ASP A 209 11.92 -16.57 -8.12
C ASP A 209 12.25 -15.46 -9.13
N LEU A 210 13.09 -14.50 -8.70
CA LEU A 210 13.59 -13.41 -9.54
C LEU A 210 14.69 -13.86 -10.53
N SER A 211 15.12 -15.12 -10.51
CA SER A 211 16.06 -15.66 -11.49
C SER A 211 15.39 -16.22 -12.74
N SER A 212 14.05 -16.36 -12.73
CA SER A 212 13.27 -16.95 -13.82
C SER A 212 12.12 -16.03 -14.27
N PRO A 213 12.42 -14.89 -14.93
CA PRO A 213 11.37 -14.02 -15.45
C PRO A 213 10.56 -14.67 -16.58
N GLU A 214 9.25 -14.41 -16.64
CA GLU A 214 8.39 -14.86 -17.75
C GLU A 214 8.81 -14.24 -19.10
N TYR A 215 9.34 -13.01 -19.07
CA TYR A 215 9.85 -12.33 -20.26
C TYR A 215 11.13 -11.55 -19.95
N GLY A 216 12.00 -11.44 -20.96
CA GLY A 216 13.28 -10.76 -20.82
C GLY A 216 14.34 -11.66 -20.20
N ASP A 217 15.33 -11.04 -19.56
CA ASP A 217 16.49 -11.73 -19.01
C ASP A 217 16.56 -11.52 -17.49
N ALA A 218 17.13 -12.48 -16.77
CA ALA A 218 17.41 -12.32 -15.34
C ALA A 218 18.55 -11.31 -15.13
N VAL A 219 18.42 -10.47 -14.11
CA VAL A 219 19.39 -9.40 -13.79
C VAL A 219 19.97 -9.67 -12.41
N GLN A 220 21.28 -9.46 -12.25
CA GLN A 220 21.96 -9.63 -10.96
C GLN A 220 21.90 -8.34 -10.13
N ALA A 221 21.65 -8.46 -8.83
CA ALA A 221 21.66 -7.36 -7.88
C ALA A 221 23.07 -7.04 -7.39
N HIS A 222 23.33 -5.79 -7.01
CA HIS A 222 24.48 -5.45 -6.17
C HIS A 222 24.09 -5.42 -4.68
N PRO A 223 25.06 -5.58 -3.76
CA PRO A 223 24.79 -5.42 -2.32
C PRO A 223 24.12 -4.07 -2.02
N GLY A 224 22.99 -4.10 -1.30
CA GLY A 224 22.22 -2.91 -0.94
C GLY A 224 21.20 -2.45 -2.00
N ASP A 225 21.14 -3.11 -3.15
CA ASP A 225 20.04 -2.89 -4.11
C ASP A 225 18.73 -3.46 -3.56
N VAL A 226 17.63 -2.77 -3.86
CA VAL A 226 16.26 -3.17 -3.56
C VAL A 226 15.51 -3.40 -4.88
N PRO A 227 14.78 -4.50 -5.04
CA PRO A 227 13.94 -4.71 -6.22
C PRO A 227 12.75 -3.74 -6.21
N VAL A 228 12.57 -3.06 -7.34
CA VAL A 228 11.49 -2.09 -7.59
C VAL A 228 10.72 -2.51 -8.83
N PHE A 229 9.39 -2.46 -8.77
CA PHE A 229 8.50 -2.97 -9.80
C PHE A 229 7.62 -1.86 -10.38
N TRP A 230 7.52 -1.82 -11.70
CA TRP A 230 6.61 -0.92 -12.45
C TRP A 230 5.62 -1.72 -13.27
N ALA A 231 4.41 -1.20 -13.44
CA ALA A 231 3.44 -1.77 -14.37
C ALA A 231 4.03 -1.86 -15.79
N CYS A 232 3.61 -2.86 -16.57
CA CYS A 232 4.16 -3.14 -17.88
C CYS A 232 3.06 -3.30 -18.95
N GLY A 233 3.29 -2.72 -20.13
CA GLY A 233 2.40 -2.86 -21.29
C GLY A 233 2.26 -4.29 -21.82
N VAL A 234 3.13 -5.22 -21.42
CA VAL A 234 2.99 -6.67 -21.70
C VAL A 234 1.71 -7.23 -21.05
N THR A 235 1.13 -6.56 -20.05
CA THR A 235 -0.22 -6.85 -19.54
C THR A 235 -1.26 -6.89 -20.67
N GLY A 236 -1.11 -6.07 -21.71
CA GLY A 236 -1.99 -6.07 -22.86
C GLY A 236 -1.82 -7.31 -23.75
N ILE A 237 -0.62 -7.88 -23.82
CA ILE A 237 -0.37 -9.17 -24.49
C ILE A 237 -1.09 -10.28 -23.73
N GLU A 238 -0.98 -10.28 -22.39
CA GLU A 238 -1.68 -11.23 -21.54
C GLU A 238 -3.21 -11.11 -21.68
N ALA A 239 -3.73 -9.88 -21.82
CA ALA A 239 -5.14 -9.64 -22.09
C ALA A 239 -5.59 -10.25 -23.44
N VAL A 240 -4.78 -10.14 -24.50
CA VAL A 240 -5.04 -10.76 -25.81
C VAL A 240 -5.02 -12.29 -25.75
N ILE A 241 -4.10 -12.87 -24.99
CA ILE A 241 -4.04 -14.33 -24.78
C ILE A 241 -5.32 -14.82 -24.10
N ASN A 242 -5.79 -14.12 -23.07
CA ASN A 242 -6.94 -14.55 -22.28
C ASN A 242 -8.30 -14.29 -22.94
N CYS A 243 -8.46 -13.24 -23.75
CA CYS A 243 -9.73 -12.96 -24.43
C CYS A 243 -10.06 -13.97 -25.55
N LYS A 244 -9.06 -14.74 -26.02
CA LYS A 244 -9.20 -15.79 -27.03
C LYS A 244 -9.92 -15.35 -28.31
N ALA A 245 -9.71 -14.09 -28.71
CA ALA A 245 -10.25 -13.58 -29.97
C ALA A 245 -9.82 -14.49 -31.15
N PRO A 246 -10.69 -14.68 -32.17
CA PRO A 246 -10.36 -15.54 -33.31
C PRO A 246 -9.07 -15.14 -34.02
N LEU A 247 -8.80 -13.84 -34.07
CA LEU A 247 -7.57 -13.27 -34.61
C LEU A 247 -7.24 -11.97 -33.87
N ALA A 248 -5.99 -11.85 -33.44
CA ALA A 248 -5.42 -10.62 -32.91
C ALA A 248 -3.94 -10.52 -33.30
N PHE A 249 -3.43 -9.29 -33.30
CA PHE A 249 -2.01 -9.02 -33.49
C PHE A 249 -1.50 -8.12 -32.38
N THR A 250 -0.26 -8.32 -31.96
CA THR A 250 0.48 -7.36 -31.15
C THR A 250 1.77 -7.02 -31.88
N HIS A 251 2.46 -5.95 -31.49
CA HIS A 251 3.90 -5.89 -31.78
C HIS A 251 4.63 -7.07 -31.09
N SER A 252 5.74 -7.53 -31.65
CA SER A 252 6.64 -8.44 -30.92
C SER A 252 7.34 -7.67 -29.77
N PRO A 253 7.62 -8.30 -28.62
CA PRO A 253 8.36 -7.65 -27.54
C PRO A 253 9.67 -7.00 -28.04
N GLY A 254 9.86 -5.72 -27.72
CA GLY A 254 11.01 -4.93 -28.19
C GLY A 254 10.86 -4.32 -29.60
N CYS A 255 9.76 -4.58 -30.33
CA CYS A 255 9.50 -4.08 -31.68
C CYS A 255 8.40 -3.02 -31.73
N MET A 256 8.43 -2.05 -30.81
CA MET A 256 7.37 -1.06 -30.61
C MET A 256 7.14 -0.15 -31.83
N PHE A 257 5.98 0.49 -31.90
CA PHE A 257 5.69 1.53 -32.91
C PHE A 257 6.27 2.88 -32.50
N ILE A 258 7.08 3.50 -33.36
CA ILE A 258 7.72 4.79 -33.06
C ILE A 258 6.80 5.93 -33.50
N THR A 259 6.38 6.78 -32.56
CA THR A 259 5.46 7.91 -32.80
C THR A 259 6.21 9.20 -33.15
N ASP A 260 5.49 10.21 -33.63
CA ASP A 260 5.98 11.59 -33.80
C ASP A 260 5.79 12.43 -32.51
N LEU A 261 5.27 11.84 -31.43
CA LEU A 261 5.13 12.51 -30.15
C LEU A 261 6.49 12.59 -29.46
N GLU A 262 6.90 13.80 -29.09
CA GLU A 262 8.06 13.99 -28.23
C GLU A 262 7.76 13.46 -26.83
N VAL A 263 8.78 12.89 -26.18
CA VAL A 263 8.72 12.58 -24.76
C VAL A 263 8.70 13.92 -24.03
N GLU A 264 7.54 14.29 -23.48
CA GLU A 264 7.43 15.45 -22.61
C GLU A 264 8.42 15.28 -21.44
N ASP A 265 9.42 16.15 -21.36
CA ASP A 265 10.38 16.22 -20.26
C ASP A 265 9.67 16.86 -19.04
N ASN A 266 8.64 16.19 -18.53
CA ASN A 266 7.77 16.67 -17.44
C ASN A 266 8.46 16.66 -16.07
N ALA A 267 9.79 16.75 -16.02
CA ALA A 267 10.51 17.12 -14.80
C ALA A 267 10.07 18.52 -14.29
N SER A 268 9.39 19.31 -15.12
CA SER A 268 8.77 20.60 -14.77
C SER A 268 7.25 20.53 -14.56
N GLY A 269 6.68 19.33 -14.38
CA GLY A 269 5.27 19.17 -14.04
C GLY A 269 4.96 19.89 -12.74
N ASN A 270 3.96 20.78 -12.77
CA ASN A 270 3.42 21.54 -11.63
C ASN A 270 2.71 20.62 -10.60
N ASP A 271 3.14 19.36 -10.42
CA ASP A 271 2.67 18.51 -9.34
C ASP A 271 3.20 19.12 -8.04
N LYS A 272 2.33 19.87 -7.37
CA LYS A 272 2.64 20.56 -6.10
C LYS A 272 3.00 19.57 -4.98
N ASP A 273 2.74 18.28 -5.17
CA ASP A 273 2.88 17.26 -4.14
C ASP A 273 3.73 16.09 -4.63
N LEU A 274 4.93 15.95 -4.06
CA LEU A 274 5.91 14.94 -4.45
C LEU A 274 5.75 13.66 -3.62
N PRO A 275 6.01 12.47 -4.19
CA PRO A 275 6.03 11.23 -3.44
C PRO A 275 7.25 11.15 -2.49
N GLU A 276 7.01 10.54 -1.33
CA GLU A 276 7.98 10.17 -0.31
C GLU A 276 7.94 8.65 -0.09
N VAL A 277 9.08 8.04 0.24
CA VAL A 277 9.23 6.58 0.34
C VAL A 277 9.66 6.19 1.75
N TYR A 278 8.95 5.24 2.37
CA TYR A 278 9.21 4.80 3.74
C TYR A 278 9.29 3.29 3.82
N CYS A 279 10.31 2.77 4.50
CA CYS A 279 10.38 1.36 4.85
C CYS A 279 9.42 1.06 6.00
N ILE A 280 8.54 0.08 5.80
CA ILE A 280 7.51 -0.32 6.77
C ILE A 280 7.65 -1.77 7.25
N SER A 281 8.54 -2.56 6.64
CA SER A 281 8.99 -3.85 7.18
C SER A 281 10.37 -4.19 6.62
N GLN A 282 11.19 -4.88 7.41
CA GLN A 282 12.45 -5.48 6.96
C GLN A 282 12.29 -6.94 6.55
N ASP A 283 11.29 -7.65 7.10
CA ASP A 283 11.05 -9.06 6.81
C ASP A 283 9.54 -9.36 6.71
N PRO A 284 9.01 -9.61 5.50
CA PRO A 284 9.67 -9.36 4.22
C PRO A 284 9.93 -7.86 4.02
N LEU A 285 11.03 -7.51 3.35
CA LEU A 285 11.37 -6.13 3.03
C LEU A 285 10.20 -5.45 2.29
N HIS A 286 9.66 -4.36 2.83
CA HIS A 286 8.50 -3.68 2.24
C HIS A 286 8.59 -2.17 2.44
N TYR A 287 8.38 -1.43 1.35
CA TYR A 287 8.28 0.03 1.38
C TYR A 287 6.89 0.49 0.94
N SER A 288 6.48 1.61 1.49
CA SER A 288 5.25 2.32 1.13
C SER A 288 5.56 3.72 0.62
N ILE A 289 4.62 4.29 -0.13
CA ILE A 289 4.76 5.61 -0.75
C ILE A 289 3.57 6.47 -0.33
N ALA A 290 3.80 7.72 0.05
CA ALA A 290 2.74 8.71 0.26
C ALA A 290 3.17 10.07 -0.26
N SER A 291 2.22 10.98 -0.48
CA SER A 291 2.54 12.33 -0.89
C SER A 291 3.12 13.15 0.26
N THR A 292 3.93 14.16 -0.07
CA THR A 292 4.54 15.08 0.90
C THR A 292 3.47 15.77 1.75
N ALA A 293 2.34 16.16 1.16
CA ALA A 293 1.24 16.77 1.89
C ALA A 293 0.58 15.79 2.87
N ALA A 294 0.35 14.54 2.46
CA ALA A 294 -0.20 13.50 3.34
C ALA A 294 0.73 13.23 4.52
N VAL A 295 2.03 13.07 4.26
CA VAL A 295 3.07 12.92 5.29
C VAL A 295 3.04 14.09 6.27
N LYS A 296 2.97 15.33 5.76
CA LYS A 296 2.94 16.53 6.60
C LYS A 296 1.74 16.54 7.54
N LYS A 297 0.54 16.21 7.04
CA LYS A 297 -0.67 16.13 7.87
C LYS A 297 -0.56 15.06 8.95
N ILE A 298 -0.04 13.88 8.61
CA ILE A 298 0.11 12.78 9.59
C ILE A 298 1.12 13.16 10.68
N ARG A 299 2.24 13.81 10.32
CA ARG A 299 3.16 14.40 11.31
C ARG A 299 2.48 15.49 12.14
N GLY A 300 1.56 16.24 11.56
CA GLY A 300 0.68 17.17 12.27
C GLY A 300 -0.18 16.47 13.33
N LEU A 301 -0.82 15.36 12.98
CA LEU A 301 -1.57 14.51 13.92
C LEU A 301 -0.67 13.98 15.04
N GLU A 302 0.51 13.47 14.68
CA GLU A 302 1.50 12.93 15.62
C GLU A 302 1.95 14.01 16.65
N ASN A 303 2.15 15.25 16.21
CA ASN A 303 2.45 16.36 17.11
C ASN A 303 1.27 16.76 18.01
N ILE A 304 0.02 16.64 17.52
CA ILE A 304 -1.18 16.95 18.31
C ILE A 304 -1.34 15.96 19.46
N ILE A 305 -1.12 14.66 19.21
CA ILE A 305 -1.27 13.62 20.24
C ILE A 305 -0.09 13.55 21.20
N ALA A 306 1.08 14.07 20.82
CA ALA A 306 2.29 14.07 21.65
C ALA A 306 2.26 15.07 22.83
N ILE A 307 1.19 15.87 22.95
CA ILE A 307 1.02 16.76 24.11
C ILE A 307 0.86 15.92 25.39
N ASP A 308 1.46 16.36 26.50
CA ASP A 308 1.45 15.64 27.78
C ASP A 308 0.83 16.51 28.89
N PRO A 309 -0.49 16.74 28.87
CA PRO A 309 -1.15 17.56 29.90
C PRO A 309 -1.10 16.90 31.29
N GLY A 310 -0.98 15.57 31.35
CA GLY A 310 -0.76 14.83 32.60
C GLY A 310 0.66 14.98 33.17
N ASN A 311 1.59 15.57 32.40
CA ASN A 311 3.01 15.76 32.75
C ASN A 311 3.67 14.46 33.25
N ARG A 312 3.38 13.34 32.57
CA ARG A 312 3.88 12.00 32.92
C ARG A 312 5.31 11.75 32.43
N GLY A 313 5.82 12.61 31.54
CA GLY A 313 7.12 12.44 30.90
C GLY A 313 7.05 11.83 29.51
N VAL A 314 5.85 11.70 28.95
CA VAL A 314 5.54 11.02 27.67
C VAL A 314 6.33 11.60 26.51
N LYS A 315 6.57 12.92 26.52
CA LYS A 315 7.39 13.61 25.52
C LYS A 315 8.78 12.99 25.31
N HIS A 316 9.32 12.30 26.31
CA HIS A 316 10.63 11.66 26.24
C HIS A 316 10.60 10.28 25.57
N LEU A 317 9.42 9.68 25.46
CA LEU A 317 9.19 8.42 24.76
C LEU A 317 8.91 8.65 23.26
N PHE A 318 8.53 9.87 22.90
CA PHE A 318 8.18 10.26 21.54
C PHE A 318 9.31 9.98 20.55
N SER A 319 8.98 9.26 19.48
CA SER A 319 9.82 9.09 18.29
C SER A 319 9.02 9.49 17.06
N GLN A 320 9.62 10.36 16.23
CA GLN A 320 8.98 10.87 15.03
C GLN A 320 8.74 9.75 14.00
N ASP A 321 7.64 9.86 13.25
CA ASP A 321 7.20 8.98 12.18
C ASP A 321 6.75 7.57 12.61
N GLU A 322 6.60 7.30 13.91
CA GLU A 322 6.03 6.03 14.37
C GLU A 322 4.54 5.94 13.98
N LEU A 323 3.77 7.03 14.13
CA LEU A 323 2.39 7.11 13.64
C LEU A 323 2.33 6.97 12.11
N LEU A 324 3.25 7.64 11.40
CA LEU A 324 3.29 7.60 9.94
C LEU A 324 3.53 6.18 9.43
N LYS A 325 4.54 5.48 9.96
CA LYS A 325 4.85 4.12 9.53
C LYS A 325 3.78 3.12 9.95
N ALA A 326 3.18 3.27 11.14
CA ALA A 326 2.04 2.47 11.56
C ALA A 326 0.85 2.63 10.61
N CYS A 327 0.46 3.87 10.27
CA CYS A 327 -0.60 4.15 9.30
C CYS A 327 -0.29 3.59 7.90
N LEU A 328 0.95 3.74 7.43
CA LEU A 328 1.39 3.20 6.15
C LEU A 328 1.34 1.68 6.14
N SER A 329 1.77 1.00 7.20
CA SER A 329 1.68 -0.47 7.29
C SER A 329 0.23 -0.95 7.34
N LEU A 330 -0.59 -0.32 8.20
CA LEU A 330 -2.01 -0.65 8.33
C LEU A 330 -2.80 -0.43 7.04
N SER A 331 -2.40 0.53 6.20
CA SER A 331 -3.08 0.75 4.93
C SER A 331 -2.93 -0.43 3.96
N HIS A 332 -1.80 -1.16 4.01
CA HIS A 332 -1.57 -2.40 3.26
C HIS A 332 -2.25 -3.64 3.85
N ALA A 333 -2.52 -3.66 5.17
CA ALA A 333 -3.10 -4.82 5.86
C ALA A 333 -4.51 -5.17 5.37
N LYS A 334 -4.82 -6.45 5.14
CA LYS A 334 -6.18 -6.90 4.80
C LYS A 334 -6.98 -7.31 6.05
N SER A 335 -6.27 -7.86 7.03
CA SER A 335 -6.83 -8.29 8.31
C SER A 335 -6.04 -7.71 9.48
N VAL A 336 -6.76 -7.22 10.49
CA VAL A 336 -6.21 -6.53 11.65
C VAL A 336 -6.77 -7.14 12.93
N LEU A 337 -5.88 -7.45 13.88
CA LEU A 337 -6.22 -7.84 15.23
C LEU A 337 -5.96 -6.65 16.15
N ILE A 338 -6.96 -6.21 16.92
CA ILE A 338 -6.83 -5.12 17.88
C ILE A 338 -6.95 -5.69 19.29
N THR A 339 -6.11 -5.24 20.21
CA THR A 339 -6.24 -5.55 21.64
C THR A 339 -6.17 -4.27 22.46
N THR A 340 -6.98 -4.23 23.51
CA THR A 340 -7.06 -3.14 24.47
C THR A 340 -7.59 -3.67 25.79
N GLY A 341 -7.28 -2.98 26.87
CA GLY A 341 -7.76 -3.31 28.21
C GLY A 341 -6.60 -3.31 29.19
N PHE A 342 -6.72 -2.45 30.18
CA PHE A 342 -5.74 -2.27 31.23
C PHE A 342 -6.47 -2.23 32.59
N PRO A 343 -6.31 -3.27 33.43
CA PRO A 343 -6.98 -3.32 34.72
C PRO A 343 -6.20 -2.51 35.77
N THR A 344 -6.63 -1.29 36.05
CA THR A 344 -5.98 -0.41 37.03
C THR A 344 -6.61 -0.45 38.41
N HIS A 345 -7.90 -0.80 38.49
CA HIS A 345 -8.73 -0.65 39.69
C HIS A 345 -9.22 -2.00 40.24
N PHE A 346 -8.29 -2.84 40.71
CA PHE A 346 -8.57 -4.21 41.21
C PHE A 346 -9.57 -4.31 42.38
N ASN A 347 -9.93 -3.20 43.02
CA ASN A 347 -10.98 -3.16 44.07
C ASN A 347 -12.39 -2.89 43.52
N TYR A 348 -12.53 -2.72 42.20
CA TYR A 348 -13.78 -2.46 41.52
C TYR A 348 -14.08 -3.55 40.49
N GLU A 349 -15.37 -3.75 40.23
CA GLU A 349 -15.87 -4.60 39.16
C GLU A 349 -16.64 -3.69 38.17
N PRO A 350 -16.29 -3.67 36.87
CA PRO A 350 -15.07 -4.24 36.29
C PRO A 350 -13.80 -3.40 36.66
N PRO A 351 -12.60 -4.00 36.73
CA PRO A 351 -11.35 -3.30 37.05
C PRO A 351 -10.73 -2.48 35.89
N GLU A 352 -11.30 -2.60 34.69
CA GLU A 352 -10.89 -1.93 33.45
C GLU A 352 -10.94 -0.41 33.56
N GLU A 353 -9.98 0.25 32.90
CA GLU A 353 -10.00 1.68 32.67
C GLU A 353 -10.59 2.11 31.34
N ASN A 354 -10.87 3.40 31.22
CA ASN A 354 -11.50 4.02 30.06
C ASN A 354 -10.51 4.61 29.05
N ASP A 355 -9.20 4.57 29.31
CA ASP A 355 -8.19 4.77 28.27
C ASP A 355 -7.93 3.46 27.51
N GLY A 356 -7.85 3.54 26.19
CA GLY A 356 -7.74 2.40 25.29
C GLY A 356 -9.00 2.08 24.48
N PRO A 357 -10.12 1.66 25.13
CA PRO A 357 -11.28 1.17 24.40
C PRO A 357 -11.83 2.18 23.39
N PRO A 358 -12.02 3.48 23.70
CA PRO A 358 -12.47 4.45 22.71
C PRO A 358 -11.56 4.55 21.47
N GLY A 359 -10.24 4.58 21.65
CA GLY A 359 -9.27 4.58 20.55
C GLY A 359 -9.32 3.29 19.72
N ALA A 360 -9.47 2.13 20.37
CA ALA A 360 -9.64 0.84 19.70
C ALA A 360 -10.90 0.81 18.82
N ILE A 361 -12.02 1.32 19.34
CA ILE A 361 -13.29 1.41 18.59
C ILE A 361 -13.18 2.39 17.42
N ALA A 362 -12.50 3.52 17.57
CA ALA A 362 -12.27 4.46 16.48
C ALA A 362 -11.47 3.84 15.33
N MET A 363 -10.39 3.10 15.65
CA MET A 363 -9.62 2.34 14.67
C MET A 363 -10.47 1.25 14.00
N ALA A 364 -11.24 0.49 14.78
CA ALA A 364 -12.12 -0.53 14.24
C ALA A 364 -13.17 0.05 13.28
N ALA A 365 -13.75 1.21 13.60
CA ALA A 365 -14.74 1.90 12.78
C ALA A 365 -14.20 2.25 11.38
N ILE A 366 -13.03 2.90 11.31
CA ILE A 366 -12.43 3.31 10.03
C ILE A 366 -11.92 2.10 9.23
N LEU A 367 -11.32 1.11 9.88
CA LEU A 367 -10.82 -0.10 9.22
C LEU A 367 -11.99 -0.90 8.60
N LYS A 368 -13.12 -1.02 9.31
CA LYS A 368 -14.35 -1.63 8.79
C LYS A 368 -14.95 -0.82 7.64
N ALA A 369 -14.98 0.51 7.73
CA ALA A 369 -15.43 1.36 6.62
C ALA A 369 -14.54 1.25 5.37
N MET A 370 -13.28 0.85 5.56
CA MET A 370 -12.32 0.50 4.49
C MET A 370 -12.39 -0.97 4.05
N GLU A 371 -13.41 -1.72 4.50
CA GLU A 371 -13.66 -3.11 4.11
C GLU A 371 -12.55 -4.08 4.53
N LYS A 372 -11.82 -3.75 5.61
CA LYS A 372 -10.82 -4.65 6.21
C LYS A 372 -11.49 -5.62 7.19
N ASN A 373 -10.87 -6.79 7.35
CA ASN A 373 -11.26 -7.75 8.37
C ASN A 373 -10.70 -7.29 9.72
N VAL A 374 -11.55 -7.04 10.70
CA VAL A 374 -11.14 -6.54 12.03
C VAL A 374 -11.68 -7.49 13.09
N VAL A 375 -10.82 -7.85 14.04
CA VAL A 375 -11.17 -8.66 15.22
C VAL A 375 -10.57 -7.98 16.45
N ILE A 376 -11.30 -7.99 17.56
CA ILE A 376 -10.78 -7.55 18.86
C ILE A 376 -10.46 -8.78 19.71
N VAL A 377 -9.25 -8.83 20.26
CA VAL A 377 -8.84 -9.81 21.27
C VAL A 377 -8.69 -9.14 22.63
N THR A 378 -9.29 -9.73 23.66
CA THR A 378 -9.29 -9.21 25.03
C THR A 378 -9.15 -10.35 26.03
N ASP A 379 -9.00 -10.03 27.32
CA ASP A 379 -8.96 -11.02 28.38
C ASP A 379 -10.26 -11.83 28.44
N GLN A 380 -10.16 -13.11 28.77
CA GLN A 380 -11.30 -13.98 28.99
C GLN A 380 -12.26 -13.44 30.04
N ARG A 381 -11.72 -12.80 31.09
CA ARG A 381 -12.50 -12.11 32.14
C ARG A 381 -13.30 -10.92 31.59
N ALA A 382 -12.75 -10.18 30.62
CA ALA A 382 -13.34 -8.98 30.05
C ALA A 382 -14.18 -9.25 28.78
N LEU A 383 -14.26 -10.50 28.33
CA LEU A 383 -14.88 -10.88 27.06
C LEU A 383 -16.34 -10.45 26.95
N ASP A 384 -17.15 -10.75 27.97
CA ASP A 384 -18.59 -10.43 27.97
C ASP A 384 -18.85 -8.94 28.10
N LEU A 385 -18.02 -8.23 28.87
CA LEU A 385 -18.05 -6.77 28.97
C LEU A 385 -17.81 -6.14 27.60
N ASN A 386 -16.71 -6.51 26.94
CA ASN A 386 -16.36 -5.97 25.63
C ASN A 386 -17.42 -6.30 24.55
N ARG A 387 -18.02 -7.49 24.59
CA ARG A 387 -19.15 -7.83 23.69
C ARG A 387 -20.36 -6.92 23.89
N LYS A 388 -20.71 -6.59 25.14
CA LYS A 388 -21.79 -5.64 25.45
C LYS A 388 -21.46 -4.23 24.95
N ILE A 389 -20.23 -3.77 25.18
CA ILE A 389 -19.74 -2.48 24.68
C ILE A 389 -19.87 -2.40 23.15
N ILE A 390 -19.36 -3.40 22.42
CA ILE A 390 -19.46 -3.44 20.95
C ILE A 390 -20.91 -3.39 20.48
N LYS A 391 -21.81 -4.13 21.13
CA LYS A 391 -23.23 -4.12 20.82
C LYS A 391 -23.81 -2.71 20.96
N GLU A 392 -23.55 -2.04 22.08
CA GLU A 392 -24.03 -0.67 22.30
C GLU A 392 -23.38 0.35 21.35
N CYS A 393 -22.11 0.17 20.98
CA CYS A 393 -21.46 1.02 19.97
C CYS A 393 -22.18 0.95 18.62
N VAL A 394 -22.73 -0.20 18.25
CA VAL A 394 -23.55 -0.34 17.03
C VAL A 394 -24.91 0.33 17.22
N GLU A 395 -25.56 0.14 18.36
CA GLU A 395 -26.86 0.77 18.69
C GLU A 395 -26.78 2.31 18.73
N GLN A 396 -25.62 2.86 19.09
CA GLN A 396 -25.34 4.30 19.13
C GLN A 396 -24.67 4.84 17.86
N GLU A 397 -24.59 4.05 16.79
CA GLU A 397 -24.00 4.42 15.49
C GLU A 397 -22.53 4.88 15.56
N ILE A 398 -21.81 4.51 16.62
CA ILE A 398 -20.35 4.69 16.73
C ILE A 398 -19.67 3.73 15.75
N LEU A 399 -20.15 2.48 15.71
CA LEU A 399 -19.78 1.45 14.75
C LEU A 399 -20.95 1.19 13.79
N GLN A 400 -20.67 1.11 12.49
CA GLN A 400 -21.70 0.76 11.49
C GLN A 400 -22.06 -0.72 11.51
N THR A 401 -21.10 -1.58 11.84
CA THR A 401 -21.27 -3.04 11.89
C THR A 401 -20.54 -3.60 13.09
N PRO A 402 -21.03 -4.70 13.69
CA PRO A 402 -20.37 -5.32 14.83
C PRO A 402 -18.98 -5.84 14.46
N VAL A 403 -18.09 -5.83 15.46
CA VAL A 403 -16.73 -6.35 15.38
C VAL A 403 -16.64 -7.61 16.25
N PRO A 404 -16.14 -8.75 15.75
CA PRO A 404 -15.94 -9.93 16.56
C PRO A 404 -15.01 -9.67 17.74
N VAL A 405 -15.42 -10.10 18.94
CA VAL A 405 -14.60 -10.07 20.16
C VAL A 405 -14.32 -11.49 20.61
N ILE A 406 -13.03 -11.82 20.70
CA ILE A 406 -12.52 -13.13 21.10
C ILE A 406 -11.51 -12.98 22.24
N SER A 407 -11.16 -14.10 22.86
CA SER A 407 -10.09 -14.20 23.86
C SER A 407 -8.97 -15.09 23.33
N TYR A 408 -7.78 -14.90 23.88
CA TYR A 408 -6.62 -15.78 23.64
C TYR A 408 -6.23 -16.44 24.96
N GLN A 409 -5.89 -17.73 24.90
CA GLN A 409 -5.43 -18.51 26.05
C GLN A 409 -4.21 -19.31 25.63
N SER A 410 -3.16 -19.32 26.46
CA SER A 410 -1.95 -20.09 26.22
C SER A 410 -2.09 -21.48 26.83
N ASN A 411 -2.46 -22.46 26.00
CA ASN A 411 -2.68 -23.85 26.42
C ASN A 411 -1.49 -24.78 26.07
N SER A 412 -0.62 -24.31 25.19
CA SER A 412 0.56 -25.02 24.68
C SER A 412 1.54 -24.02 24.05
N PRO A 413 2.84 -24.37 23.87
CA PRO A 413 3.82 -23.48 23.24
C PRO A 413 3.42 -22.97 21.84
N ASP A 414 2.64 -23.76 21.10
CA ASP A 414 2.22 -23.42 19.73
C ASP A 414 0.90 -22.62 19.68
N SER A 415 0.32 -22.25 20.82
CA SER A 415 -1.00 -21.59 20.88
C SER A 415 -1.02 -20.27 20.12
N ALA A 416 0.04 -19.47 20.22
CA ALA A 416 0.16 -18.20 19.50
C ALA A 416 0.24 -18.43 17.98
N LEU A 417 1.04 -19.40 17.54
CA LEU A 417 1.14 -19.78 16.12
C LEU A 417 -0.22 -20.23 15.57
N GLN A 418 -0.90 -21.14 16.27
CA GLN A 418 -2.22 -21.63 15.86
C GLN A 418 -3.29 -20.53 15.83
N PHE A 419 -3.18 -19.55 16.73
CA PHE A 419 -4.07 -18.40 16.77
C PHE A 419 -3.82 -17.43 15.61
N LEU A 420 -2.56 -17.18 15.26
CA LEU A 420 -2.19 -16.21 14.25
C LEU A 420 -2.20 -16.77 12.83
N CYS A 421 -2.10 -18.08 12.64
CA CYS A 421 -1.94 -18.72 11.34
C CYS A 421 -3.05 -19.72 11.02
N GLU A 422 -3.41 -19.84 9.74
CA GLU A 422 -4.35 -20.88 9.27
C GLU A 422 -3.72 -22.25 9.47
N ASP A 423 -4.41 -23.12 10.22
CA ASP A 423 -3.94 -24.47 10.58
C ASP A 423 -2.50 -24.54 11.13
N GLY A 424 -2.04 -23.44 11.76
CA GLY A 424 -0.68 -23.33 12.28
C GLY A 424 0.41 -23.15 11.22
N ASN A 425 0.07 -22.83 9.96
CA ASN A 425 1.05 -22.59 8.89
C ASN A 425 1.62 -21.15 8.92
N PRO A 426 2.92 -20.95 9.23
CA PRO A 426 3.54 -19.63 9.30
C PRO A 426 3.43 -18.78 8.02
N GLU A 427 3.30 -19.42 6.84
CA GLU A 427 3.18 -18.72 5.56
C GLU A 427 1.75 -18.19 5.29
N LYS A 428 0.78 -18.54 6.13
CA LYS A 428 -0.64 -18.17 5.98
C LYS A 428 -1.15 -17.45 7.24
N PRO A 429 -0.70 -16.21 7.48
CA PRO A 429 -1.17 -15.43 8.61
C PRO A 429 -2.65 -15.06 8.44
N ARG A 430 -3.45 -15.28 9.50
CA ARG A 430 -4.85 -14.84 9.61
C ARG A 430 -4.95 -13.32 9.72
N PHE A 431 -3.95 -12.69 10.33
CA PHE A 431 -3.86 -11.24 10.54
C PHE A 431 -2.58 -10.70 9.93
N ASN A 432 -2.66 -9.59 9.18
CA ASN A 432 -1.47 -8.93 8.65
C ASN A 432 -0.92 -7.86 9.59
N HIS A 433 -1.74 -7.38 10.54
CA HIS A 433 -1.33 -6.35 11.48
C HIS A 433 -1.98 -6.55 12.85
N LEU A 434 -1.20 -6.49 13.92
CA LEU A 434 -1.65 -6.54 15.31
C LEU A 434 -1.48 -5.16 15.93
N ILE A 435 -2.50 -4.66 16.62
CA ILE A 435 -2.48 -3.37 17.31
C ILE A 435 -2.79 -3.59 18.78
N ALA A 436 -1.92 -3.14 19.67
CA ALA A 436 -2.18 -3.01 21.09
C ALA A 436 -2.37 -1.53 21.42
N ILE A 437 -3.48 -1.18 22.08
CA ILE A 437 -3.76 0.18 22.52
C ILE A 437 -4.21 0.14 23.97
N GLU A 438 -3.42 0.77 24.85
CA GLU A 438 -3.64 0.71 26.30
C GLU A 438 -3.91 -0.73 26.76
N ARG A 439 -3.02 -1.63 26.32
CA ARG A 439 -3.01 -3.02 26.74
C ARG A 439 -1.85 -3.18 27.69
N ALA A 440 -2.07 -3.69 28.90
CA ALA A 440 -0.98 -3.98 29.84
C ALA A 440 0.09 -4.86 29.17
N GLY A 441 1.34 -4.42 29.22
CA GLY A 441 2.48 -5.12 28.64
C GLY A 441 3.32 -5.86 29.68
N MET A 442 3.85 -7.01 29.30
CA MET A 442 4.72 -7.81 30.17
C MET A 442 6.03 -7.06 30.44
N ALA A 443 6.41 -6.92 31.71
CA ALA A 443 7.69 -6.37 32.15
C ALA A 443 8.81 -7.43 32.12
N ALA A 444 10.06 -7.00 32.33
CA ALA A 444 11.24 -7.85 32.19
C ALA A 444 11.30 -9.06 33.16
N ASP A 445 10.52 -9.06 34.24
CA ASP A 445 10.43 -10.16 35.20
C ASP A 445 9.22 -11.10 34.92
N GLY A 446 8.52 -10.90 33.80
CA GLY A 446 7.35 -11.66 33.40
C GLY A 446 6.07 -11.29 34.16
N ASN A 447 6.06 -10.19 34.92
CA ASN A 447 4.86 -9.64 35.56
C ASN A 447 4.27 -8.48 34.76
N TYR A 448 3.10 -8.01 35.20
CA TYR A 448 2.39 -6.87 34.63
C TYR A 448 2.19 -5.84 35.72
N TYR A 449 2.48 -4.58 35.42
CA TYR A 449 2.40 -3.51 36.41
C TYR A 449 1.59 -2.33 35.89
N ASN A 450 0.74 -1.76 36.75
CA ASN A 450 0.21 -0.43 36.51
C ASN A 450 1.27 0.65 36.84
N ALA A 451 1.00 1.91 36.49
CA ALA A 451 1.92 3.04 36.73
C ALA A 451 2.32 3.23 38.21
N ARG A 452 1.55 2.67 39.15
CA ARG A 452 1.82 2.70 40.60
C ARG A 452 2.70 1.53 41.07
N LYS A 453 3.26 0.73 40.15
CA LYS A 453 4.08 -0.46 40.42
C LYS A 453 3.31 -1.57 41.14
N VAL A 454 1.98 -1.60 41.01
CA VAL A 454 1.16 -2.70 41.54
C VAL A 454 1.13 -3.83 40.51
N ASN A 455 1.44 -5.05 40.95
CA ASN A 455 1.38 -6.22 40.09
C ASN A 455 -0.08 -6.62 39.81
N ILE A 456 -0.45 -6.64 38.53
CA ILE A 456 -1.80 -6.94 38.03
C ILE A 456 -1.84 -8.23 37.20
N LYS A 457 -0.79 -9.06 37.23
CA LYS A 457 -0.68 -10.31 36.44
C LYS A 457 -1.89 -11.24 36.55
N HIS A 458 -2.52 -11.29 37.73
CA HIS A 458 -3.71 -12.12 37.98
C HIS A 458 -4.97 -11.66 37.23
N LEU A 459 -4.94 -10.49 36.56
CA LEU A 459 -6.06 -9.91 35.81
C LEU A 459 -5.81 -9.84 34.31
N VAL A 460 -4.62 -10.24 33.85
CA VAL A 460 -4.12 -10.02 32.49
C VAL A 460 -3.76 -11.38 31.87
N ASP A 461 -4.44 -11.74 30.78
CA ASP A 461 -4.11 -12.89 29.95
C ASP A 461 -2.86 -12.62 29.11
N PRO A 462 -2.08 -13.66 28.74
CA PRO A 462 -0.77 -13.52 28.08
C PRO A 462 -0.88 -13.19 26.58
N ILE A 463 -1.65 -12.15 26.22
CA ILE A 463 -1.83 -11.69 24.84
C ILE A 463 -0.49 -11.22 24.23
N ASP A 464 0.49 -10.82 25.05
CA ASP A 464 1.85 -10.52 24.64
C ASP A 464 2.51 -11.65 23.84
N GLU A 465 2.15 -12.92 24.11
CA GLU A 465 2.66 -14.08 23.36
C GLU A 465 2.33 -13.98 21.85
N LEU A 466 1.21 -13.33 21.49
CA LEU A 466 0.86 -13.09 20.09
C LEU A 466 1.83 -12.09 19.44
N PHE A 467 2.26 -11.06 20.17
CA PHE A 467 3.20 -10.05 19.67
C PHE A 467 4.61 -10.64 19.56
N ILE A 468 5.04 -11.43 20.54
CA ILE A 468 6.32 -12.14 20.51
C ILE A 468 6.36 -13.12 19.34
N ALA A 469 5.31 -13.91 19.13
CA ALA A 469 5.23 -14.82 17.99
C ALA A 469 5.28 -14.06 16.66
N ALA A 470 4.56 -12.95 16.53
CA ALA A 470 4.52 -12.13 15.32
C ALA A 470 5.90 -11.63 14.86
N GLN A 471 6.84 -11.37 15.77
CA GLN A 471 8.21 -10.95 15.43
C GLN A 471 8.97 -11.98 14.57
N THR A 472 8.58 -13.25 14.64
CA THR A 472 9.22 -14.35 13.89
C THR A 472 8.37 -14.85 12.71
N LEU A 473 7.15 -14.32 12.56
CA LEU A 473 6.21 -14.76 11.53
C LEU A 473 6.20 -13.77 10.36
N PRO A 474 6.52 -14.22 9.13
CA PRO A 474 6.56 -13.32 7.99
C PRO A 474 5.17 -12.77 7.66
N GLY A 475 5.11 -11.48 7.34
CA GLY A 475 3.87 -10.84 6.88
C GLY A 475 2.89 -10.45 8.00
N ILE A 476 3.33 -10.47 9.25
CA ILE A 476 2.61 -9.91 10.39
C ILE A 476 3.41 -8.71 10.94
N THR A 477 2.80 -7.53 10.94
CA THR A 477 3.37 -6.33 11.56
C THR A 477 2.67 -6.01 12.87
N THR A 478 3.34 -5.37 13.81
CA THR A 478 2.83 -5.04 15.14
C THR A 478 2.89 -3.54 15.43
N THR A 479 1.91 -3.02 16.17
CA THR A 479 1.90 -1.64 16.66
C THR A 479 1.46 -1.60 18.10
N GLY A 480 2.27 -1.00 18.96
CA GLY A 480 1.85 -0.58 20.30
C GLY A 480 1.43 0.89 20.27
N ILE A 481 0.40 1.22 21.04
CA ILE A 481 -0.06 2.58 21.30
C ILE A 481 -0.20 2.72 22.81
N GLY A 482 0.54 3.64 23.41
CA GLY A 482 0.58 3.80 24.86
C GLY A 482 1.03 5.19 25.29
N ASP A 483 0.86 5.45 26.57
CA ASP A 483 1.14 6.74 27.19
C ASP A 483 2.01 6.67 28.46
N GLY A 484 2.24 5.47 29.02
CA GLY A 484 3.06 5.24 30.22
C GLY A 484 4.33 4.42 29.98
N GLY A 485 4.42 3.73 28.84
CA GLY A 485 5.56 2.88 28.50
C GLY A 485 5.50 1.47 29.13
N ASN A 486 4.44 1.18 29.87
CA ASN A 486 4.12 -0.14 30.45
C ASN A 486 3.03 -0.88 29.64
N GLU A 487 2.67 -0.36 28.47
CA GLU A 487 1.73 -0.96 27.55
C GLU A 487 2.45 -1.87 26.54
N LEU A 488 1.73 -2.90 26.06
CA LEU A 488 2.20 -3.86 25.08
C LEU A 488 2.67 -3.16 23.79
N GLY A 489 3.89 -3.47 23.37
CA GLY A 489 4.56 -2.87 22.22
C GLY A 489 5.48 -1.71 22.59
N MET A 490 5.35 -1.14 23.79
CA MET A 490 6.22 -0.06 24.28
C MET A 490 7.62 -0.54 24.69
N GLY A 491 7.92 -1.85 24.58
CA GLY A 491 9.29 -2.36 24.70
C GLY A 491 10.29 -1.66 23.77
N LYS A 492 9.81 -1.14 22.63
CA LYS A 492 10.61 -0.34 21.70
C LYS A 492 11.17 0.96 22.30
N VAL A 493 10.47 1.52 23.30
CA VAL A 493 10.88 2.75 24.02
C VAL A 493 11.31 2.46 25.47
N LYS A 494 11.53 1.19 25.82
CA LYS A 494 11.85 0.71 27.18
C LYS A 494 12.94 1.50 27.89
N GLU A 495 14.04 1.80 27.21
CA GLU A 495 15.16 2.52 27.84
C GLU A 495 14.80 3.99 28.14
N ALA A 496 13.96 4.61 27.32
CA ALA A 496 13.41 5.93 27.62
C ALA A 496 12.40 5.85 28.78
N THR A 497 11.56 4.81 28.81
CA THR A 497 10.61 4.54 29.91
C THR A 497 11.33 4.44 31.25
N LYS A 498 12.37 3.59 31.34
CA LYS A 498 13.19 3.43 32.55
C LYS A 498 13.78 4.73 33.06
N LYS A 499 14.17 5.62 32.14
CA LYS A 499 14.88 6.85 32.48
C LYS A 499 13.96 8.00 32.87
N TYR A 500 12.81 8.12 32.22
CA TYR A 500 11.98 9.33 32.29
C TYR A 500 10.61 9.12 32.92
N ILE A 501 10.11 7.88 32.95
CA ILE A 501 8.82 7.56 33.55
C ILE A 501 9.00 7.13 35.01
N LYS A 502 8.12 7.62 35.89
CA LYS A 502 8.11 7.22 37.29
C LYS A 502 7.89 5.72 37.43
N ASN A 503 8.73 5.05 38.23
CA ASN A 503 8.78 3.59 38.38
C ASN A 503 9.16 2.82 37.10
N GLY A 504 9.65 3.51 36.06
CA GLY A 504 10.00 2.91 34.77
C GLY A 504 11.03 1.78 34.86
N ASP A 505 11.88 1.78 35.90
CA ASP A 505 12.83 0.71 36.20
C ASP A 505 12.17 -0.66 36.41
N VAL A 506 10.90 -0.67 36.82
CA VAL A 506 10.12 -1.90 37.05
C VAL A 506 8.97 -2.05 36.05
N ILE A 507 8.25 -0.98 35.76
CA ILE A 507 6.99 -1.09 34.99
C ILE A 507 7.21 -1.18 33.48
N ALA A 508 8.39 -0.80 32.97
CA ALA A 508 8.62 -0.73 31.53
C ALA A 508 8.32 -2.06 30.85
N CYS A 509 7.49 -2.01 29.81
CA CYS A 509 7.20 -3.18 28.99
C CYS A 509 8.49 -3.70 28.35
N ASP A 510 8.60 -5.02 28.26
CA ASP A 510 9.72 -5.73 27.65
C ASP A 510 9.43 -6.13 26.19
N VAL A 511 8.15 -6.20 25.83
CA VAL A 511 7.70 -6.67 24.52
C VAL A 511 7.64 -5.50 23.54
N GLU A 512 8.52 -5.54 22.54
CA GLU A 512 8.57 -4.54 21.48
C GLU A 512 7.59 -4.83 20.34
N ALA A 513 7.03 -3.77 19.77
CA ALA A 513 6.32 -3.81 18.51
C ALA A 513 7.16 -3.17 17.39
N ASP A 514 6.83 -3.45 16.13
CA ASP A 514 7.49 -2.82 14.98
C ASP A 514 7.32 -1.30 14.98
N PHE A 515 6.16 -0.83 15.46
CA PHE A 515 5.86 0.58 15.67
C PHE A 515 5.36 0.86 17.10
N ALA A 516 5.82 1.95 17.70
CA ALA A 516 5.40 2.41 19.03
C ALA A 516 4.86 3.84 18.93
N VAL A 517 3.54 3.97 18.81
CA VAL A 517 2.86 5.27 18.77
C VAL A 517 2.68 5.78 20.19
N VAL A 518 3.42 6.83 20.53
CA VAL A 518 3.35 7.47 21.84
C VAL A 518 2.35 8.63 21.78
N ALA A 519 1.40 8.64 22.70
CA ALA A 519 0.41 9.71 22.84
C ALA A 519 0.29 10.12 24.30
N GLY A 520 -0.16 11.36 24.57
CA GLY A 520 -0.41 11.82 25.94
C GLY A 520 -1.59 11.15 26.64
N VAL A 521 -2.46 10.49 25.87
CA VAL A 521 -3.55 9.58 26.27
C VAL A 521 -3.65 8.56 25.14
N ALA A 522 -3.69 7.26 25.42
CA ALA A 522 -3.61 6.22 24.39
C ALA A 522 -4.78 6.30 23.38
N ASN A 523 -5.98 6.64 23.84
CA ASN A 523 -7.15 6.92 23.00
C ASN A 523 -6.84 7.91 21.86
N TRP A 524 -6.06 8.96 22.13
CA TRP A 524 -5.67 9.94 21.13
C TRP A 524 -4.81 9.34 20.03
N GLY A 525 -3.92 8.41 20.38
CA GLY A 525 -3.15 7.63 19.42
C GLY A 525 -4.07 6.83 18.49
N GLY A 526 -5.09 6.17 19.03
CA GLY A 526 -6.11 5.47 18.23
C GLY A 526 -6.88 6.41 17.28
N TYR A 527 -7.26 7.60 17.74
CA TYR A 527 -7.91 8.61 16.88
C TYR A 527 -6.99 9.10 15.76
N ALA A 528 -5.72 9.36 16.07
CA ALA A 528 -4.74 9.81 15.09
C ALA A 528 -4.43 8.73 14.05
N VAL A 529 -4.39 7.45 14.43
CA VAL A 529 -4.33 6.33 13.46
C VAL A 529 -5.55 6.37 12.54
N ALA A 530 -6.75 6.57 13.08
CA ALA A 530 -7.95 6.61 12.26
C ALA A 530 -7.95 7.77 11.25
N CYS A 531 -7.56 8.96 11.71
CA CYS A 531 -7.35 10.13 10.86
C CYS A 531 -6.24 9.91 9.81
N GLY A 532 -5.11 9.32 10.21
CA GLY A 532 -3.99 9.03 9.33
C GLY A 532 -4.35 8.06 8.21
N LEU A 533 -5.11 7.01 8.51
CA LEU A 533 -5.65 6.09 7.51
C LEU A 533 -6.55 6.81 6.50
N TYR A 534 -7.42 7.71 6.95
CA TYR A 534 -8.26 8.51 6.05
C TYR A 534 -7.44 9.42 5.13
N ILE A 535 -6.42 10.11 5.67
CA ILE A 535 -5.50 10.95 4.88
C ILE A 535 -4.81 10.11 3.81
N LEU A 536 -4.26 8.96 4.18
CA LEU A 536 -3.61 8.05 3.24
C LEU A 536 -4.58 7.55 2.16
N LYS A 537 -5.82 7.21 2.54
CA LYS A 537 -6.79 6.66 1.58
C LYS A 537 -7.35 7.71 0.61
N THR A 538 -7.29 8.99 0.98
CA THR A 538 -7.65 10.12 0.11
C THR A 538 -6.45 10.75 -0.60
N CYS A 539 -5.23 10.27 -0.34
CA CYS A 539 -4.02 10.64 -1.06
C CYS A 539 -3.93 9.84 -2.38
N GLU A 540 -4.02 10.52 -3.53
CA GLU A 540 -3.99 9.86 -4.84
C GLU A 540 -2.71 9.05 -5.10
N ILE A 541 -1.55 9.58 -4.69
CA ILE A 541 -0.25 8.90 -4.82
C ILE A 541 -0.27 7.58 -4.05
N HIS A 542 -0.73 7.62 -2.79
CA HIS A 542 -0.76 6.43 -1.95
C HIS A 542 -1.83 5.42 -2.41
N ASP A 543 -3.03 5.89 -2.77
CA ASP A 543 -4.10 5.01 -3.24
C ASP A 543 -3.73 4.31 -4.56
N CYS A 544 -3.09 5.02 -5.49
CA CYS A 544 -2.55 4.43 -6.72
C CYS A 544 -1.51 3.34 -6.41
N TYR A 545 -0.58 3.60 -5.48
CA TYR A 545 0.42 2.63 -5.05
C TYR A 545 -0.21 1.39 -4.39
N LEU A 546 -1.19 1.57 -3.49
CA LEU A 546 -1.89 0.46 -2.84
C LEU A 546 -2.63 -0.43 -3.85
N ARG A 547 -3.27 0.21 -4.83
CA ARG A 547 -3.98 -0.50 -5.90
C ARG A 547 -3.06 -1.07 -6.98
N LYS A 548 -1.74 -0.87 -6.89
CA LYS A 548 -0.78 -1.31 -7.92
C LYS A 548 -1.08 -0.71 -9.31
N ALA A 549 -1.55 0.54 -9.32
CA ALA A 549 -1.97 1.27 -10.52
C ALA A 549 -3.06 0.57 -11.38
N VAL A 550 -3.89 -0.28 -10.77
CA VAL A 550 -5.08 -0.87 -11.40
C VAL A 550 -6.37 -0.41 -10.72
N GLY A 551 -7.48 -0.40 -11.44
CA GLY A 551 -8.78 0.07 -10.98
C GLY A 551 -8.90 1.58 -10.80
N TYR A 552 -10.04 2.01 -10.26
CA TYR A 552 -10.43 3.42 -10.15
C TYR A 552 -10.27 3.99 -8.74
N LEU A 553 -10.10 5.32 -8.68
CA LEU A 553 -10.25 6.09 -7.44
C LEU A 553 -11.69 5.97 -6.91
N LYS A 554 -11.84 5.63 -5.63
CA LYS A 554 -13.14 5.39 -4.99
C LYS A 554 -13.70 6.66 -4.32
N PHE A 555 -13.82 7.77 -5.06
CA PHE A 555 -14.32 9.05 -4.52
C PHE A 555 -15.68 8.94 -3.81
N SER A 556 -16.57 8.08 -4.31
CA SER A 556 -17.89 7.85 -3.71
C SER A 556 -17.84 7.34 -2.26
N LYS A 557 -16.72 6.71 -1.86
CA LYS A 557 -16.54 6.17 -0.49
C LYS A 557 -15.99 7.19 0.50
N TYR A 558 -15.54 8.37 0.06
CA TYR A 558 -14.88 9.35 0.92
C TYR A 558 -15.80 9.82 2.05
N LYS A 559 -17.09 10.02 1.75
CA LYS A 559 -18.09 10.39 2.75
C LYS A 559 -18.29 9.31 3.81
N ASN A 560 -18.26 8.03 3.40
CA ASN A 560 -18.39 6.90 4.31
C ASN A 560 -17.16 6.78 5.23
N TRP A 561 -15.95 6.98 4.69
CA TRP A 561 -14.74 6.96 5.51
C TRP A 561 -14.70 8.16 6.47
N ALA A 562 -15.10 9.35 6.02
CA ALA A 562 -15.15 10.54 6.85
C ALA A 562 -16.18 10.42 7.98
N SER A 563 -17.31 9.75 7.75
CA SER A 563 -18.31 9.51 8.79
C SER A 563 -17.85 8.47 9.82
N ALA A 564 -16.87 7.61 9.49
CA ALA A 564 -16.28 6.64 10.42
C ALA A 564 -15.24 7.26 11.37
N LEU A 565 -14.70 8.43 11.05
CA LEU A 565 -13.72 9.13 11.89
C LEU A 565 -14.26 9.46 13.30
N PRO A 566 -13.37 9.60 14.29
CA PRO A 566 -13.74 10.07 15.63
C PRO A 566 -14.36 11.47 15.57
N SER A 567 -15.33 11.73 16.44
CA SER A 567 -15.96 13.03 16.63
C SER A 567 -16.31 13.22 18.11
N VAL A 568 -16.47 14.48 18.54
CA VAL A 568 -16.82 14.77 19.94
C VAL A 568 -18.12 14.04 20.34
N ALA A 569 -19.14 14.06 19.48
CA ALA A 569 -20.40 13.37 19.75
C ALA A 569 -20.25 11.84 19.89
N LYS A 570 -19.45 11.21 19.04
CA LYS A 570 -19.18 9.76 19.13
C LYS A 570 -18.42 9.41 20.40
N GLU A 571 -17.43 10.21 20.74
CA GLU A 571 -16.64 9.99 21.95
C GLU A 571 -17.47 10.21 23.22
N GLU A 572 -18.31 11.24 23.24
CA GLU A 572 -19.22 11.47 24.36
C GLU A 572 -20.15 10.26 24.58
N ASN A 573 -20.71 9.72 23.50
CA ASN A 573 -21.54 8.51 23.56
C ASN A 573 -20.72 7.28 23.99
N MET A 574 -19.48 7.16 23.53
CA MET A 574 -18.57 6.07 23.92
C MET A 574 -18.29 6.10 25.42
N LEU A 575 -17.92 7.26 25.98
CA LEU A 575 -17.68 7.42 27.41
C LEU A 575 -18.95 7.16 28.24
N LYS A 576 -20.12 7.57 27.75
CA LYS A 576 -21.41 7.22 28.39
C LYS A 576 -21.67 5.72 28.40
N ILE A 577 -21.34 4.99 27.32
CA ILE A 577 -21.42 3.52 27.30
C ILE A 577 -20.49 2.94 28.37
N LEU A 578 -19.24 3.38 28.43
CA LEU A 578 -18.27 2.92 29.42
C LEU A 578 -18.74 3.17 30.86
N GLN A 579 -19.28 4.35 31.13
CA GLN A 579 -19.86 4.68 32.44
C GLN A 579 -21.04 3.77 32.81
N ARG A 580 -21.93 3.44 31.87
CA ARG A 580 -23.05 2.51 32.10
C ARG A 580 -22.55 1.11 32.49
N HIS A 581 -21.42 0.68 31.93
CA HIS A 581 -20.76 -0.57 32.29
C HIS A 581 -19.77 -0.44 33.45
N HIS A 582 -19.77 0.70 34.13
CA HIS A 582 -18.90 0.99 35.27
C HIS A 582 -17.38 0.93 34.96
N VAL A 583 -16.98 1.15 33.71
CA VAL A 583 -15.56 1.33 33.34
C VAL A 583 -15.13 2.75 33.75
N ARG A 584 -13.97 2.87 34.43
CA ARG A 584 -13.60 4.06 35.20
C ARG A 584 -12.36 4.77 34.65
N SER A 585 -12.18 6.01 35.07
CA SER A 585 -10.93 6.78 34.86
C SER A 585 -9.74 6.07 35.51
N GLY A 586 -8.68 5.81 34.76
CA GLY A 586 -7.46 5.14 35.22
C GLY A 586 -6.80 5.75 36.45
N ILE A 587 -6.82 7.08 36.51
CA ILE A 587 -6.17 7.82 37.59
C ILE A 587 -7.10 7.98 38.80
N THR A 588 -8.34 8.43 38.61
CA THR A 588 -9.21 8.84 39.73
C THR A 588 -10.15 7.74 40.22
N ALA A 589 -10.29 6.63 39.47
CA ALA A 589 -11.34 5.63 39.64
C ALA A 589 -12.78 6.20 39.53
N SER A 590 -12.92 7.42 39.02
CA SER A 590 -14.21 8.09 38.86
C SER A 590 -14.98 7.55 37.65
N LEU A 591 -16.31 7.63 37.74
CA LEU A 591 -17.23 7.46 36.60
C LEU A 591 -17.62 8.81 35.97
N ALA A 592 -16.88 9.87 36.24
CA ALA A 592 -17.09 11.17 35.63
C ALA A 592 -16.75 11.14 34.11
N MET A 593 -17.16 12.19 33.40
CA MET A 593 -16.80 12.40 31.99
C MET A 593 -15.35 12.88 31.88
N GLU A 594 -14.42 11.97 32.11
CA GLU A 594 -12.97 12.19 32.07
C GLU A 594 -12.26 10.90 31.66
N VAL A 595 -11.04 11.03 31.15
CA VAL A 595 -10.09 9.92 30.95
C VAL A 595 -8.77 10.39 31.56
N ASP A 596 -8.11 9.54 32.35
CA ASP A 596 -6.83 9.91 32.99
C ASP A 596 -6.86 11.22 33.79
N ALA A 597 -7.93 11.44 34.56
CA ALA A 597 -8.15 12.68 35.32
C ALA A 597 -8.25 13.97 34.46
N LEU A 598 -8.35 13.85 33.14
CA LEU A 598 -8.50 14.96 32.22
C LEU A 598 -9.98 15.10 31.81
N PRO A 599 -10.61 16.28 31.99
CA PRO A 599 -12.02 16.47 31.68
C PRO A 599 -12.32 16.32 30.19
N PHE A 600 -13.39 15.60 29.87
CA PHE A 600 -13.80 15.34 28.48
C PHE A 600 -14.12 16.61 27.71
N PHE A 601 -14.98 17.47 28.27
CA PHE A 601 -15.55 18.63 27.55
C PHE A 601 -14.54 19.75 27.26
N ASP A 602 -13.40 19.76 27.95
CA ASP A 602 -12.38 20.79 27.76
C ASP A 602 -11.16 20.25 27.00
N ILE A 603 -10.64 19.07 27.40
CA ILE A 603 -9.35 18.56 26.90
C ILE A 603 -9.56 17.58 25.74
N HIS A 604 -10.32 16.52 25.96
CA HIS A 604 -10.48 15.46 24.95
C HIS A 604 -11.30 15.95 23.74
N SER A 605 -12.38 16.69 23.98
CA SER A 605 -13.21 17.26 22.91
C SER A 605 -12.40 18.20 22.00
N ASN A 606 -11.59 19.10 22.59
CA ASN A 606 -10.75 20.03 21.85
C ASN A 606 -9.68 19.30 21.02
N LEU A 607 -9.08 18.26 21.59
CA LEU A 607 -8.09 17.46 20.86
C LEU A 607 -8.71 16.73 19.66
N ILE A 608 -9.91 16.16 19.82
CA ILE A 608 -10.63 15.52 18.71
C ILE A 608 -10.90 16.52 17.59
N GLU A 609 -11.36 17.73 17.91
CA GLU A 609 -11.57 18.77 16.89
C GLU A 609 -10.27 19.17 16.19
N ARG A 610 -9.16 19.34 16.93
CA ARG A 610 -7.85 19.63 16.34
C ARG A 610 -7.36 18.53 15.39
N LEU A 611 -7.57 17.24 15.75
CA LEU A 611 -7.24 16.12 14.87
C LEU A 611 -8.10 16.15 13.59
N ARG A 612 -9.40 16.44 13.71
CA ARG A 612 -10.30 16.57 12.56
C ARG A 612 -9.90 17.75 11.66
N GLU A 613 -9.62 18.90 12.24
CA GLU A 613 -9.11 20.08 11.51
C GLU A 613 -7.85 19.71 10.71
N GLU A 614 -6.84 19.10 11.34
CA GLU A 614 -5.61 18.69 10.64
C GLU A 614 -5.88 17.66 9.54
N THR A 615 -6.86 16.77 9.73
CA THR A 615 -7.26 15.77 8.74
C THR A 615 -7.83 16.39 7.47
N PHE A 616 -8.66 17.43 7.62
CA PHE A 616 -9.42 18.05 6.52
C PHE A 616 -8.81 19.34 5.94
N LYS A 617 -7.72 19.86 6.52
CA LYS A 617 -6.89 20.93 5.91
C LYS A 617 -6.45 20.58 4.50
#